data_AF-A0A7J8VUJ6-F1
#
_entry.id   AF-A0A7J8VUJ6-F1
#
_cell.length_a   1.000
_cell.length_b   1.000
_cell.length_c   1.000
_cell.angle_alpha   90.00
_cell.angle_beta   90.00
_cell.angle_gamma   90.00
#
_symmetry.space_group_name_H-M   'P 1'
#
loop_
_entity.id
_entity.type
_entity.pdbx_description
1 polymer ?
#
loop_
_entity_poly.entity_id
_entity_poly.type
_entity_poly.pdbx_seq_one_letter_code
_entity_poly.pdbx_strand_id
1 'polypeptide(L)' 'MVENNDQFREINKKAYSQRQLKNMWDALKKEWKAWKKLKGEDTGLGWNPIKRTIDVSND' A
#
# COMPACT_ATOMS: atom_id res chain seq x y z
N MET A 1 -7.20 -2.84 -26.89
CA MET A 1 -6.96 -2.61 -25.45
C MET A 1 -7.91 -1.52 -24.92
N VAL A 2 -9.23 -1.71 -25.02
CA VAL A 2 -10.22 -0.73 -24.55
C VAL A 2 -11.45 -1.49 -24.07
N GLU A 3 -11.41 -2.06 -22.87
CA GLU A 3 -12.62 -2.71 -22.31
C GLU A 3 -12.77 -2.57 -20.78
N ASN A 4 -11.84 -1.94 -20.08
CA ASN A 4 -11.90 -1.83 -18.59
C ASN A 4 -12.18 -0.43 -18.05
N ASN A 5 -12.29 0.60 -18.90
CA ASN A 5 -12.41 1.98 -18.42
C ASN A 5 -13.87 2.34 -18.08
N ASP A 6 -14.83 1.79 -18.83
CA ASP A 6 -16.24 2.22 -18.72
C ASP A 6 -16.90 1.69 -17.44
N GLN A 7 -16.65 0.43 -17.06
CA GLN A 7 -17.13 -0.13 -15.79
C GLN A 7 -16.58 0.62 -14.56
N PHE A 8 -15.33 1.08 -14.63
CA PHE A 8 -14.68 1.80 -13.53
C PHE A 8 -15.31 3.18 -13.30
N ARG A 9 -15.76 3.86 -14.37
CA ARG A 9 -16.41 5.18 -14.30
C ARG A 9 -17.83 5.10 -13.75
N GLU A 10 -18.59 4.08 -14.13
CA GLU A 10 -19.93 3.78 -13.61
C GLU A 10 -19.92 3.56 -12.09
N ILE A 11 -18.99 2.75 -11.58
CA ILE A 11 -18.90 2.41 -10.15
C ILE A 11 -18.50 3.62 -9.30
N ASN A 12 -17.61 4.48 -9.81
CA ASN A 12 -17.01 5.51 -8.96
C ASN A 12 -17.89 6.73 -8.70
N LYS A 13 -18.98 6.99 -9.46
CA LYS A 13 -19.87 8.19 -9.39
C LYS A 13 -19.17 9.57 -9.40
N LYS A 14 -17.84 9.60 -9.31
CA LYS A 14 -16.91 10.70 -9.47
C LYS A 14 -16.05 10.32 -10.67
N ALA A 15 -16.24 11.06 -11.76
CA ALA A 15 -15.46 10.86 -12.97
C ALA A 15 -14.02 11.35 -12.74
N TYR A 16 -13.16 10.49 -12.18
CA TYR A 16 -11.73 10.75 -12.14
C TYR A 16 -11.13 10.61 -13.53
N SER A 17 -10.40 11.62 -13.96
CA SER A 17 -9.55 11.52 -15.15
C SER A 17 -8.44 10.49 -14.93
N GLN A 18 -7.94 9.92 -16.02
CA GLN A 18 -6.80 8.99 -15.99
C GLN A 18 -5.59 9.60 -15.26
N ARG A 19 -5.38 10.92 -15.40
CA ARG A 19 -4.32 11.65 -14.71
C ARG A 19 -4.52 11.66 -13.19
N GLN A 20 -5.74 11.85 -12.70
CA GLN A 20 -6.04 11.79 -11.26
C GLN A 20 -5.79 10.39 -10.69
N LEU A 21 -6.19 9.35 -11.41
CA LEU A 21 -5.93 7.97 -11.00
C LEU A 21 -4.44 7.64 -10.97
N LYS A 22 -3.69 8.09 -12.00
CA LYS A 22 -2.24 7.95 -12.03
C LYS A 22 -1.57 8.64 -10.85
N ASN A 23 -1.97 9.88 -10.55
CA ASN A 23 -1.44 10.64 -9.42
C ASN A 23 -1.71 9.93 -8.08
N MET A 24 -2.93 9.42 -7.89
CA MET A 24 -3.30 8.68 -6.68
C MET A 24 -2.52 7.37 -6.54
N TRP A 25 -2.34 6.64 -7.64
CA TRP A 25 -1.51 5.43 -7.69
C TRP A 25 -0.04 5.72 -7.38
N ASP A 26 0.51 6.81 -7.92
CA ASP A 26 1.89 7.21 -7.65
C ASP A 26 2.09 7.65 -6.19
N ALA A 27 1.10 8.31 -5.58
CA ALA A 27 1.10 8.62 -4.15
C ALA A 27 1.06 7.35 -3.29
N LEU A 28 0.13 6.44 -3.58
CA LEU A 28 -0.01 5.17 -2.84
C LEU A 28 1.27 4.33 -2.92
N LYS A 29 1.94 4.28 -4.08
CA LYS A 29 3.23 3.59 -4.22
C LYS A 29 4.33 4.19 -3.35
N LYS A 30 4.34 5.52 -3.14
CA LYS A 30 5.30 6.17 -2.24
C LYS A 30 5.04 5.78 -0.79
N GLU A 31 3.78 5.84 -0.36
CA GLU A 31 3.38 5.44 0.99
C GLU A 31 3.66 3.96 1.25
N TRP A 32 3.37 3.08 0.29
CA TRP A 32 3.68 1.65 0.40
C TRP A 32 5.18 1.38 0.55
N LYS A 33 6.03 2.10 -0.21
CA LYS A 33 7.49 2.00 -0.05
C LYS A 33 7.93 2.47 1.33
N ALA A 34 7.37 3.56 1.84
CA ALA A 34 7.66 4.05 3.19
C ALA A 34 7.23 3.01 4.24
N TRP A 35 6.01 2.46 4.13
CA TRP A 35 5.54 1.39 5.01
C TRP A 35 6.42 0.15 4.97
N LYS A 36 6.83 -0.29 3.77
CA LYS A 36 7.73 -1.45 3.61
C LYS A 36 9.08 -1.20 4.26
N LYS A 37 9.62 0.02 4.15
CA LYS A 37 10.86 0.43 4.82
C LYS A 37 10.71 0.39 6.33
N LEU A 38 9.64 0.97 6.89
CA LEU A 38 9.35 0.92 8.33
C LEU A 38 9.19 -0.53 8.84
N LYS A 39 8.49 -1.37 8.07
CA LYS A 39 8.30 -2.79 8.40
C LYS A 39 9.58 -3.63 8.27
N GLY A 40 10.55 -3.22 7.46
CA GLY A 40 11.78 -3.96 7.19
C GLY A 40 13.01 -3.47 7.95
N GLU A 41 13.14 -2.16 8.17
CA GLU A 41 14.31 -1.52 8.77
C GLU A 41 14.06 -1.12 10.24
N ASP A 42 12.91 -0.53 10.58
CA ASP A 42 12.60 -0.13 11.97
C ASP A 42 11.98 -1.25 12.81
N THR A 43 11.56 -2.36 12.18
CA THR A 43 11.04 -3.52 12.90
C THR A 43 12.17 -4.44 13.38
N GLY A 44 13.23 -3.87 13.95
CA GLY A 44 14.15 -4.53 14.88
C GLY A 44 13.44 -5.08 16.15
N LEU A 45 12.11 -5.12 16.14
CA LEU A 45 11.18 -5.59 17.15
C LEU A 45 11.10 -7.12 17.25
N GLY A 46 12.05 -7.87 16.67
CA GLY A 46 12.07 -9.33 16.79
C GLY A 46 10.75 -10.00 16.35
N TRP A 47 10.09 -9.50 15.30
CA TRP A 47 8.79 -10.05 14.90
C TRP A 47 8.95 -11.52 14.49
N ASN A 48 8.34 -12.42 15.24
CA ASN A 48 8.36 -13.84 14.96
C ASN A 48 7.09 -14.23 14.17
N PRO A 49 7.17 -14.46 12.85
CA PRO A 49 5.99 -14.76 12.02
C PRO A 49 5.35 -16.10 12.35
N ILE A 50 6.09 -17.01 12.99
CA ILE A 50 5.61 -18.34 13.40
C ILE A 50 4.77 -18.21 14.67
N LYS A 51 5.23 -17.41 15.64
CA LYS A 51 4.52 -17.20 16.91
C LYS A 51 3.49 -16.07 16.85
N ARG A 52 3.52 -15.23 15.81
CA ARG A 52 2.75 -13.97 15.70
C ARG A 52 2.93 -13.04 16.91
N THR A 53 4.13 -13.08 17.51
CA THR A 53 4.51 -12.28 18.68
C THR A 53 5.74 -11.45 18.37
N ILE A 54 5.84 -10.31 19.04
CA ILE A 54 7.05 -9.48 19.10
C ILE A 54 7.95 -10.14 20.17
N ASP A 55 9.08 -10.73 19.76
CA ASP A 55 10.10 -11.16 20.72
C ASP A 55 10.85 -9.91 21.19
N VAL A 56 10.50 -9.43 22.38
CA VAL A 56 11.30 -8.44 23.09
C VAL A 56 12.46 -9.20 23.74
N SER A 57 13.68 -9.05 23.20
CA SER A 57 14.88 -9.42 23.97
C SER A 57 14.95 -8.46 25.15
N ASN A 58 14.79 -9.00 26.34
CA ASN A 58 14.82 -8.25 27.59
C ASN A 58 16.28 -8.11 28.05
N ASP A 59 17.01 -7.16 27.45
CA ASP A 59 18.25 -6.62 28.02
C ASP A 59 17.94 -5.50 29.04
#